data_AF-A0A2M7TVV1-F1
#
_entry.id   AF-A0A2M7TVV1-F1
#
_cell.length_a   1.000
_cell.length_b   1.000
_cell.length_c   1.000
_cell.angle_alpha   90.00
_cell.angle_beta   90.00
_cell.angle_gamma   90.00
#
_symmetry.space_group_name_H-M   'P 1'
#
loop_
_entity.id
_entity.type
_entity.pdbx_description
1 polymer ?
#
loop_
_entity_poly.entity_id
_entity_poly.type
_entity_poly.pdbx_seq_one_letter_code
_entity_poly.pdbx_strand_id
1 'polypeptide(L)'
;SVQPYHCVDDSRWAGAILGDRTSQAFPYRSIHKSGGRLAMGSDWPVAPMNAILGMQAAILRNNWIPEERLDLGTALHAYTEGAAFAEFSDHYKGHLSPGMLADMVVLKREFLNLAEVDLKTTDLITAVFSNGQLVHGEI
;
A
#
# COMPACT_ATOMS: atom_id res chain seq x y z
N SER A 1 9.51 3.99 -6.20
CA SER A 1 8.83 2.80 -5.65
C SER A 1 9.37 2.54 -4.25
N VAL A 2 8.53 2.19 -3.29
CA VAL A 2 8.87 1.90 -1.88
C VAL A 2 8.05 0.71 -1.38
N GLN A 3 8.50 0.04 -0.31
CA GLN A 3 7.90 -1.21 0.16
C GLN A 3 7.56 -1.15 1.65
N PRO A 4 6.30 -0.82 1.99
CA PRO A 4 5.90 -0.49 3.36
C PRO A 4 6.18 -1.55 4.41
N TYR A 5 6.09 -2.83 4.06
CA TYR A 5 6.25 -3.89 5.06
C TYR A 5 7.67 -3.94 5.65
N HIS A 6 8.68 -3.53 4.89
CA HIS A 6 10.05 -3.40 5.38
C HIS A 6 10.17 -2.38 6.52
N CYS A 7 9.33 -1.33 6.55
CA CYS A 7 9.28 -0.43 7.70
C CYS A 7 8.91 -1.17 8.99
N VAL A 8 8.05 -2.18 8.92
CA VAL A 8 7.69 -3.00 10.08
C VAL A 8 8.82 -3.96 10.42
N ASP A 9 9.34 -4.69 9.43
CA ASP A 9 10.34 -5.73 9.68
C ASP A 9 11.71 -5.17 10.07
N ASP A 10 12.16 -4.08 9.44
CA ASP A 10 13.48 -3.49 9.66
C ASP A 10 13.57 -2.62 10.91
N SER A 11 12.42 -2.16 11.43
CA SER A 11 12.37 -1.32 12.64
C SER A 11 13.10 -1.94 13.83
N ARG A 12 13.14 -3.28 13.91
CA ARG A 12 13.74 -4.05 15.01
C ARG A 12 15.27 -3.99 15.06
N TRP A 13 15.94 -3.62 13.97
CA TRP A 13 17.41 -3.49 13.90
C TRP A 13 17.92 -2.16 13.35
N ALA A 14 17.04 -1.35 12.75
CA ALA A 14 17.41 -0.07 12.16
C ALA A 14 18.23 0.81 13.12
N GLY A 15 17.88 0.86 14.42
CA GLY A 15 18.62 1.62 15.42
C GLY A 15 20.08 1.20 15.57
N ALA A 16 20.36 -0.09 15.56
CA ALA A 16 21.72 -0.63 15.70
C ALA A 16 22.58 -0.37 14.46
N ILE A 17 21.96 -0.35 13.28
CA ILE A 17 22.67 -0.19 11.99
C ILE A 17 22.85 1.30 11.64
N LEU A 18 21.80 2.09 11.84
CA LEU A 18 21.71 3.47 11.34
C LEU A 18 22.01 4.52 12.42
N GLY A 19 21.85 4.19 13.70
CA GLY A 19 21.97 5.15 14.81
C GLY A 19 20.97 6.31 14.63
N ASP A 20 21.43 7.55 14.78
CA ASP A 20 20.59 8.75 14.66
C ASP A 20 19.92 8.89 13.28
N ARG A 21 20.50 8.28 12.24
CA ARG A 21 19.94 8.27 10.88
C ARG A 21 18.65 7.46 10.77
N THR A 22 18.31 6.68 11.79
CA THR A 22 17.03 5.94 11.86
C THR A 22 15.83 6.86 11.65
N SER A 23 15.90 8.11 12.14
CA SER A 23 14.87 9.13 11.96
C SER A 23 14.56 9.48 10.50
N GLN A 24 15.46 9.15 9.57
CA GLN A 24 15.31 9.41 8.13
C GLN A 24 14.84 8.17 7.34
N ALA A 25 14.64 7.04 8.02
CA ALA A 25 14.26 5.79 7.38
C ALA A 25 12.78 5.80 6.97
N PHE A 26 12.51 5.26 5.78
CA PHE A 26 11.16 5.10 5.23
C PHE A 26 10.30 6.39 5.29
N PRO A 27 10.75 7.51 4.68
CA PRO A 27 10.15 8.84 4.83
C PRO A 27 8.93 9.04 3.90
N TYR A 28 7.93 8.16 3.99
CA TYR A 28 6.81 8.11 3.05
C TYR A 28 5.98 9.40 3.06
N ARG A 29 5.60 9.90 4.25
CA ARG A 29 4.77 11.09 4.38
C ARG A 29 5.56 12.33 3.97
N SER A 30 6.84 12.39 4.30
CA SER A 30 7.72 13.47 3.88
C SER A 30 7.87 13.52 2.35
N ILE A 31 8.04 12.38 1.69
CA ILE A 31 8.03 12.29 0.22
C ILE A 31 6.69 12.77 -0.35
N HIS A 32 5.57 12.29 0.20
CA HIS A 32 4.25 12.70 -0.27
C HIS A 32 4.02 14.21 -0.11
N LYS A 33 4.36 14.76 1.06
CA LYS A 33 4.21 16.20 1.36
C LYS A 33 5.07 17.11 0.49
N SER A 34 6.22 16.62 0.00
CA SER A 34 7.06 17.40 -0.92
C SER A 34 6.56 17.40 -2.36
N GLY A 35 5.44 16.73 -2.65
CA GLY A 35 4.90 16.54 -4.01
C GLY A 35 5.49 15.32 -4.72
N GLY A 36 6.31 14.52 -4.04
CA GLY A 36 6.81 13.26 -4.57
C GLY A 36 5.68 12.26 -4.76
N ARG A 37 5.62 11.64 -5.95
CA ARG A 37 4.66 10.58 -6.23
C ARG A 37 5.11 9.27 -5.60
N LEU A 38 4.30 8.73 -4.69
CA LEU A 38 4.54 7.43 -4.08
C LEU A 38 4.04 6.32 -4.99
N ALA A 39 4.82 5.25 -5.06
CA ALA A 39 4.44 3.99 -5.69
C ALA A 39 4.83 2.87 -4.73
N MET A 40 3.89 2.01 -4.35
CA MET A 40 4.10 0.96 -3.37
C MET A 40 4.17 -0.42 -4.00
N GLY A 41 4.97 -1.30 -3.41
CA GLY A 41 5.09 -2.71 -3.77
C GLY A 41 5.44 -3.58 -2.57
N SER A 42 5.52 -4.89 -2.77
CA SER A 42 5.85 -5.84 -1.71
C SER A 42 7.32 -6.18 -1.60
N ASP A 43 8.08 -6.12 -2.70
CA ASP A 43 9.38 -6.81 -2.81
C ASP A 43 9.27 -8.33 -2.53
N TRP A 44 8.17 -8.94 -2.97
CA TRP A 44 8.01 -10.39 -2.85
C TRP A 44 9.12 -11.13 -3.61
N PRO A 45 9.74 -12.19 -3.05
CA PRO A 45 9.34 -12.89 -1.82
C PRO A 45 10.05 -12.44 -0.53
N VAL A 46 10.75 -11.31 -0.53
CA VAL A 46 11.45 -10.79 0.66
C VAL A 46 10.47 -10.33 1.74
N ALA A 47 9.39 -9.65 1.35
CA ALA A 47 8.29 -9.28 2.23
C ALA A 47 6.94 -9.81 1.70
N PRO A 48 5.89 -9.92 2.54
CA PRO A 48 4.61 -10.52 2.16
C PRO A 48 3.97 -9.88 0.92
N MET A 49 3.41 -10.72 0.05
CA MET A 49 2.78 -10.26 -1.20
C MET A 49 1.50 -9.44 -0.98
N ASN A 50 0.87 -9.57 0.18
CA ASN A 50 -0.45 -9.02 0.47
C ASN A 50 -0.42 -7.49 0.57
N ALA A 51 -1.08 -6.81 -0.38
CA ALA A 51 -1.13 -5.36 -0.43
C ALA A 51 -1.85 -4.72 0.78
N ILE A 52 -2.83 -5.40 1.38
CA ILE A 52 -3.52 -4.89 2.58
C ILE A 52 -2.55 -4.84 3.76
N LEU A 53 -1.68 -5.85 3.92
CA LEU A 53 -0.60 -5.80 4.92
C LEU A 53 0.38 -4.66 4.66
N GLY A 54 0.71 -4.41 3.40
CA GLY A 54 1.53 -3.26 3.02
C GLY A 54 0.87 -1.92 3.35
N MET A 55 -0.42 -1.75 3.05
CA MET A 55 -1.18 -0.55 3.42
C MET A 55 -1.24 -0.37 4.95
N GLN A 56 -1.52 -1.44 5.70
CA GLN A 56 -1.48 -1.42 7.16
C GLN A 56 -0.10 -1.00 7.67
N ALA A 57 0.99 -1.51 7.10
CA ALA A 57 2.34 -1.11 7.47
C ALA A 57 2.60 0.39 7.23
N ALA A 58 2.13 0.95 6.11
CA ALA A 58 2.27 2.39 5.82
C ALA A 58 1.44 3.29 6.75
N ILE A 59 0.25 2.83 7.16
CA ILE A 59 -0.70 3.58 7.98
C ILE A 59 -0.33 3.49 9.47
N LEU A 60 -0.05 2.29 9.96
CA LEU A 60 0.18 2.02 11.38
C LEU A 60 1.65 2.18 11.76
N ARG A 61 2.55 1.75 10.88
CA ARG A 61 4.02 1.70 11.10
C ARG A 61 4.44 1.02 12.41
N ASN A 62 3.55 0.28 13.07
CA ASN A 62 3.70 -0.18 14.46
C ASN A 62 4.20 0.90 15.43
N ASN A 63 3.75 2.15 15.24
CA ASN A 63 4.21 3.34 15.97
C ASN A 63 5.70 3.71 15.79
N TRP A 64 6.41 3.10 14.85
CA TRP A 64 7.81 3.43 14.56
C TRP A 64 7.89 4.61 13.56
N ILE A 65 8.47 5.72 14.02
CA ILE A 65 8.51 7.01 13.31
C ILE A 65 7.08 7.42 12.89
N PRO A 66 6.17 7.67 13.86
CA PRO A 66 4.75 7.88 13.59
C PRO A 66 4.47 9.12 12.73
N GLU A 67 5.41 10.06 12.63
CA GLU A 67 5.32 11.25 11.79
C GLU A 67 5.26 10.89 10.29
N GLU A 68 5.81 9.74 9.91
CA GLU A 68 5.88 9.22 8.55
C GLU A 68 4.72 8.30 8.15
N ARG A 69 3.66 8.26 8.98
CA ARG A 69 2.41 7.56 8.66
C ARG A 69 1.67 8.21 7.50
N LEU A 70 1.02 7.37 6.70
CA LEU A 70 0.09 7.81 5.66
C LEU A 70 -1.36 7.58 6.10
N ASP A 71 -2.29 8.35 5.53
CA ASP A 71 -3.70 8.00 5.57
C ASP A 71 -4.03 6.88 4.55
N LEU A 72 -5.22 6.28 4.69
CA LEU A 72 -5.68 5.21 3.82
C LEU A 72 -5.75 5.63 2.35
N GLY A 73 -6.21 6.85 2.05
CA GLY A 73 -6.36 7.33 0.68
C GLY A 73 -5.00 7.46 -0.01
N THR A 74 -4.00 8.00 0.68
CA THR A 74 -2.63 8.11 0.19
C THR A 74 -2.00 6.74 -0.04
N ALA A 75 -2.18 5.79 0.89
CA ALA A 75 -1.66 4.43 0.74
C ALA A 75 -2.34 3.68 -0.41
N LEU A 76 -3.67 3.81 -0.54
CA LEU A 76 -4.45 3.20 -1.63
C LEU A 76 -4.00 3.74 -2.98
N HIS A 77 -3.90 5.07 -3.12
CA HIS A 77 -3.41 5.71 -4.34
C HIS A 77 -2.00 5.25 -4.71
N ALA A 78 -1.11 5.07 -3.73
CA ALA A 78 0.25 4.59 -3.98
C ALA A 78 0.31 3.12 -4.45
N TYR A 79 -0.66 2.28 -4.06
CA TYR A 79 -0.79 0.89 -4.53
C TYR A 79 -1.56 0.76 -5.85
N THR A 80 -2.30 1.78 -6.28
CA THR A 80 -3.07 1.77 -7.53
C THR A 80 -2.43 2.70 -8.57
N GLU A 81 -2.83 3.96 -8.62
CA GLU A 81 -2.38 4.94 -9.61
C GLU A 81 -0.88 5.21 -9.52
N GLY A 82 -0.33 5.27 -8.31
CA GLY A 82 1.11 5.43 -8.06
C GLY A 82 1.93 4.28 -8.63
N ALA A 83 1.46 3.05 -8.46
CA ALA A 83 2.10 1.85 -9.03
C ALA A 83 1.98 1.84 -10.57
N ALA A 84 0.78 2.14 -11.10
CA ALA A 84 0.55 2.23 -12.54
C ALA A 84 1.46 3.29 -13.20
N PHE A 85 1.66 4.44 -12.55
CA PHE A 85 2.58 5.47 -13.00
C PHE A 85 4.03 4.98 -13.01
N ALA A 86 4.47 4.30 -11.96
CA ALA A 86 5.85 3.82 -11.85
C ALA A 86 6.21 2.78 -12.93
N GLU A 87 5.22 2.09 -13.50
CA GLU A 87 5.39 1.16 -14.63
C GLU A 87 4.93 1.75 -15.99
N PHE A 88 4.71 3.07 -16.05
CA PHE A 88 4.33 3.80 -17.27
C PHE A 88 3.00 3.36 -17.91
N SER A 89 2.04 2.94 -17.10
CA SER A 89 0.74 2.40 -17.52
C SER A 89 -0.46 3.21 -17.02
N ASP A 90 -0.22 4.34 -16.36
CA ASP A 90 -1.25 5.24 -15.82
C ASP A 90 -2.18 5.87 -16.87
N HIS A 91 -1.85 5.71 -18.15
CA HIS A 91 -2.69 6.11 -19.27
C HIS A 91 -3.80 5.10 -19.61
N TYR A 92 -3.76 3.88 -19.07
CA TYR A 92 -4.80 2.87 -19.30
C TYR A 92 -5.17 2.01 -18.07
N LYS A 93 -4.51 2.17 -16.91
CA LYS A 93 -4.87 1.47 -15.67
C LYS A 93 -4.51 2.27 -14.41
N GLY A 94 -4.95 1.79 -13.25
CA GLY A 94 -4.61 2.36 -11.93
C GLY A 94 -5.70 3.25 -11.32
N HIS A 95 -6.69 3.68 -12.10
CA HIS A 95 -7.91 4.31 -11.59
C HIS A 95 -9.13 3.90 -12.42
N LEU A 96 -10.33 4.05 -11.86
CA LEU A 96 -11.58 3.74 -12.56
C LEU A 96 -12.16 4.99 -13.24
N SER A 97 -12.02 5.05 -14.56
CA SER A 97 -12.60 6.10 -15.41
C SER A 97 -12.87 5.55 -16.82
N PRO A 98 -13.75 6.19 -17.61
CA PRO A 98 -14.00 5.76 -18.99
C PRO A 98 -12.71 5.73 -19.82
N GLY A 99 -12.44 4.60 -20.48
CA GLY A 99 -11.24 4.38 -21.30
C GLY A 99 -10.09 3.64 -20.59
N MET A 100 -10.17 3.46 -19.27
CA MET A 100 -9.22 2.66 -18.49
C MET A 100 -9.66 1.19 -18.38
N LEU A 101 -8.74 0.30 -18.04
CA LEU A 101 -9.05 -1.07 -17.65
C LEU A 101 -9.98 -1.09 -16.43
N ALA A 102 -11.03 -1.91 -16.52
CA ALA A 102 -11.95 -2.17 -15.42
C ALA A 102 -11.41 -3.24 -14.46
N ASP A 103 -10.16 -3.07 -14.00
CA ASP A 103 -9.54 -3.88 -12.95
C ASP A 103 -9.93 -3.31 -11.59
N MET A 104 -10.71 -4.07 -10.82
CA MET A 104 -11.24 -3.60 -9.54
C MET A 104 -11.42 -4.73 -8.54
N VAL A 105 -11.38 -4.36 -7.26
CA VAL A 105 -11.66 -5.25 -6.14
C VAL A 105 -12.80 -4.65 -5.34
N VAL A 106 -13.80 -5.48 -5.03
CA VAL A 106 -14.88 -5.14 -4.11
C VAL A 106 -14.45 -5.60 -2.72
N LEU A 107 -14.42 -4.66 -1.78
CA LEU A 107 -13.93 -4.88 -0.42
C LEU A 107 -15.05 -4.68 0.59
N LYS A 108 -15.02 -5.44 1.68
CA LYS A 108 -15.90 -5.24 2.83
C LYS A 108 -15.65 -3.88 3.49
N ARG A 109 -16.65 -3.35 4.19
CA ARG A 109 -16.63 -1.99 4.77
C ARG A 109 -15.53 -1.81 5.82
N GLU A 110 -15.14 -2.89 6.47
CA GLU A 110 -14.03 -2.99 7.43
C GLU A 110 -12.71 -2.51 6.83
N PHE A 111 -12.55 -2.57 5.50
CA PHE A 111 -11.39 -2.00 4.80
C PHE A 111 -11.20 -0.49 5.06
N LEU A 112 -12.28 0.25 5.35
CA LEU A 112 -12.17 1.67 5.68
C LEU A 112 -11.50 1.94 7.03
N ASN A 113 -11.37 0.91 7.89
CA ASN A 113 -10.71 0.99 9.18
C ASN A 113 -9.64 -0.10 9.33
N LEU A 114 -8.63 -0.08 8.46
CA LEU A 114 -7.53 -1.06 8.49
C LEU A 114 -6.74 -1.12 9.80
N ALA A 115 -6.88 -0.13 10.70
CA ALA A 115 -6.26 -0.16 12.02
C ALA A 115 -6.86 -1.24 12.93
N GLU A 116 -8.11 -1.65 12.68
CA GLU A 116 -8.86 -2.60 13.51
C GLU A 116 -9.02 -3.98 12.85
N VAL A 117 -8.44 -4.18 11.66
CA VAL A 117 -8.54 -5.44 10.90
C VAL A 117 -7.35 -6.36 11.21
N ASP A 118 -7.64 -7.61 11.56
CA ASP A 118 -6.62 -8.65 11.79
C ASP A 118 -5.93 -9.09 10.48
N LEU A 119 -4.68 -9.50 10.61
CA LEU A 119 -3.63 -9.60 9.58
C LEU A 119 -3.84 -10.72 8.54
N LYS A 120 -4.95 -11.47 8.60
CA LYS A 120 -5.31 -12.51 7.62
C LYS A 120 -6.32 -11.95 6.62
N THR A 121 -5.85 -11.00 5.82
CA THR A 121 -6.65 -9.98 5.14
C THR A 121 -7.35 -10.40 3.84
N THR A 122 -7.25 -11.66 3.40
CA THR A 122 -8.06 -12.15 2.25
C THR A 122 -9.55 -12.09 2.52
N ASP A 123 -9.95 -12.15 3.79
CA ASP A 123 -11.35 -12.13 4.21
C ASP A 123 -12.05 -10.80 3.93
N LEU A 124 -11.31 -9.74 3.61
CA LEU A 124 -11.86 -8.45 3.22
C LEU A 124 -12.29 -8.40 1.75
N ILE A 125 -11.83 -9.32 0.91
CA ILE A 125 -12.14 -9.33 -0.52
C ILE A 125 -13.46 -10.05 -0.75
N THR A 126 -14.42 -9.34 -1.33
CA THR A 126 -15.73 -9.87 -1.72
C THR A 126 -15.74 -10.33 -3.16
N ALA A 127 -15.19 -9.52 -4.08
CA ALA A 127 -15.09 -9.86 -5.49
C ALA A 127 -13.84 -9.24 -6.13
N VAL A 128 -13.33 -9.87 -7.19
CA VAL A 128 -12.23 -9.36 -8.03
C VAL A 128 -12.67 -9.37 -9.48
N PHE A 129 -12.44 -8.25 -10.15
CA PHE A 129 -12.70 -8.07 -11.56
C PHE A 129 -11.38 -7.83 -12.30
N SER A 130 -11.20 -8.55 -13.41
CA SER A 130 -10.14 -8.28 -14.37
C SER A 130 -10.77 -7.86 -15.69
N ASN A 131 -10.44 -6.65 -16.15
CA ASN A 131 -10.99 -6.04 -17.36
C ASN A 131 -12.53 -6.13 -17.43
N GLY A 132 -13.20 -5.86 -16.30
CA GLY A 132 -14.66 -5.89 -16.16
C GLY A 132 -15.28 -7.29 -16.05
N GLN A 133 -14.49 -8.36 -16.10
CA GLN A 133 -14.96 -9.73 -15.89
C GLN A 133 -14.75 -10.14 -14.44
N LEU A 134 -15.79 -10.69 -13.79
CA LEU A 134 -15.67 -11.29 -12.47
C LEU A 134 -14.78 -12.53 -12.56
N VAL A 135 -13.65 -12.53 -11.84
CA VAL A 135 -12.68 -13.63 -11.84
C VAL A 135 -12.57 -14.34 -10.49
N HIS A 136 -13.06 -13.71 -9.41
CA HIS A 136 -13.10 -14.30 -8.08
C HIS A 136 -14.21 -13.69 -7.24
N GLY A 137 -14.82 -14.50 -6.36
CA GLY A 137 -15.84 -14.05 -5.42
C GLY A 137 -17.22 -13.85 -6.04
N GLU A 138 -18.05 -13.10 -5.34
CA GLU A 138 -19.45 -12.80 -5.69
C GLU A 138 -19.84 -11.40 -5.17
N ILE A 139 -20.92 -10.80 -5.68
CA ILE A 139 -21.42 -9.48 -5.24
C ILE A 139 -22.59 -9.67 -4.27
#